data_AF-A0A382Q830-F1
#
_entry.id   AF-A0A382Q830-F1
#
_cell.length_a   1.000
_cell.length_b   1.000
_cell.length_c   1.000
_cell.angle_alpha   90.00
_cell.angle_beta   90.00
_cell.angle_gamma   90.00
#
_symmetry.space_group_name_H-M   'P 1'
#
loop_
_entity.id
_entity.type
_entity.pdbx_description
1 polymer ?
#
loop_
_entity_poly.entity_id
_entity_poly.type
_entity_poly.pdbx_seq_one_letter_code
_entity_poly.pdbx_strand_id
1 'polypeptide(L)' 'MSDDNVNVKITMLGCGSSGGVPLIGNIWGPCDPNEPKNYRSRVSILVNFNNVN' A
#
# COMPACT_ATOMS: atom_id res chain seq x y z
N MET A 1 14.22 6.90 -33.66
CA MET A 1 13.81 6.90 -32.24
C MET A 1 12.85 5.74 -32.08
N SER A 2 13.24 4.67 -31.40
CA SER A 2 12.31 3.63 -30.96
C SER A 2 11.58 4.17 -29.73
N ASP A 3 10.24 4.17 -29.76
CA ASP A 3 9.42 4.52 -28.62
C ASP A 3 9.47 3.36 -27.61
N ASP A 4 10.48 3.38 -26.73
CA ASP A 4 10.55 2.46 -25.60
C ASP A 4 9.39 2.81 -24.64
N ASN A 5 8.28 2.08 -24.76
CA ASN A 5 7.13 2.31 -23.91
C ASN A 5 7.42 1.80 -22.48
N VAL A 6 7.64 2.73 -21.56
CA VAL A 6 7.82 2.43 -20.14
C VAL A 6 6.46 2.25 -19.48
N ASN A 7 6.19 1.05 -18.95
CA ASN A 7 5.04 0.78 -18.10
C ASN A 7 5.38 1.05 -16.63
N VAL A 8 4.53 1.80 -15.93
CA VAL A 8 4.69 2.08 -14.49
C VAL A 8 3.60 1.34 -13.71
N LYS A 9 4.02 0.43 -12.82
CA LYS A 9 3.15 -0.24 -11.87
C LYS A 9 3.40 0.28 -10.46
N ILE A 10 2.35 0.72 -9.79
CA ILE A 10 2.41 1.14 -8.38
C ILE A 10 1.75 0.07 -7.52
N THR A 11 2.41 -0.32 -6.44
CA THR A 11 1.86 -1.22 -5.42
C THR A 11 1.73 -0.43 -4.11
N MET A 12 0.52 -0.41 -3.54
CA MET A 12 0.32 0.09 -2.19
C MET A 12 0.83 -0.95 -1.19
N LEU A 13 1.96 -0.66 -0.54
CA LEU A 13 2.52 -1.52 0.50
C LEU A 13 1.88 -1.25 1.87
N GLY A 14 1.40 -0.01 2.06
CA GLY A 14 0.69 0.39 3.26
C GLY A 14 -0.06 1.71 3.09
N CYS A 15 -1.16 1.84 3.82
CA CYS A 15 -2.09 2.98 3.74
C CYS A 15 -2.58 3.45 5.13
N GLY A 16 -1.96 2.98 6.21
CA GLY A 16 -2.26 3.39 7.58
C GLY A 16 -1.52 4.64 8.01
N SER A 17 -1.92 5.18 9.16
CA SER A 17 -1.21 6.27 9.83
C SER A 17 0.18 5.80 10.31
N SER A 18 0.94 6.69 10.95
CA SER A 18 2.19 6.31 11.63
C SER A 18 2.00 5.20 12.67
N GLY A 19 0.80 4.99 13.22
CA GLY A 19 0.53 3.90 14.15
C GLY A 19 0.11 2.58 13.49
N GLY A 20 -0.26 2.61 12.21
CA GLY A 20 -0.96 1.48 11.56
C GLY A 20 -2.39 1.28 12.10
N VAL A 21 -3.03 0.19 11.66
CA VAL A 21 -4.29 -0.30 12.19
C VAL A 21 -4.22 -1.83 12.31
N PRO A 22 -4.52 -2.42 13.48
CA PRO A 22 -4.82 -1.73 14.74
C PRO A 22 -3.58 -1.05 15.33
N LEU A 23 -3.79 -0.09 16.24
CA LEU A 23 -2.71 0.40 17.09
C LEU A 23 -2.31 -0.70 18.09
N ILE A 24 -1.12 -0.55 18.67
CA ILE A 24 -0.62 -1.43 19.75
C ILE A 24 -1.69 -1.53 20.85
N GLY A 25 -1.95 -2.75 21.32
CA GLY A 25 -3.02 -3.02 22.29
C GLY A 25 -4.37 -3.38 21.66
N ASN A 26 -4.39 -3.74 20.37
CA ASN A 26 -5.61 -4.15 19.65
C ASN A 26 -6.67 -3.04 19.59
N ILE A 27 -6.23 -1.78 19.43
CA ILE A 27 -7.13 -0.61 19.37
C ILE A 27 -7.45 -0.33 17.90
N TRP A 28 -8.70 -0.60 17.52
CA TRP A 28 -9.20 -0.50 16.14
C TRP A 28 -9.85 0.84 15.79
N GLY A 29 -10.27 1.60 16.80
CA GLY A 29 -11.10 2.78 16.60
C GLY A 29 -12.40 2.40 15.88
N PRO A 30 -12.77 3.07 14.78
CA PRO A 30 -14.00 2.79 14.04
C PRO A 30 -13.88 1.63 13.02
N CYS A 31 -12.72 0.99 12.88
CA CYS A 31 -12.54 -0.08 11.88
C CYS A 31 -13.07 -1.43 12.39
N ASP A 32 -13.75 -2.19 11.51
CA ASP A 32 -14.17 -3.56 11.78
C ASP A 32 -12.94 -4.51 11.78
N PRO A 33 -12.65 -5.23 12.89
CA PRO A 33 -11.56 -6.20 12.98
C PRO A 33 -11.72 -7.41 12.05
N ASN A 34 -12.93 -7.70 11.59
CA ASN A 34 -13.23 -8.85 10.73
C ASN A 34 -13.08 -8.55 9.23
N GLU A 35 -12.94 -7.28 8.84
CA GLU A 35 -12.68 -6.88 7.45
C GLU A 35 -11.16 -6.86 7.18
N PRO A 36 -10.61 -7.78 6.37
CA PRO A 36 -9.17 -7.92 6.17
C PRO A 36 -8.48 -6.66 5.62
N LYS A 37 -9.18 -5.81 4.87
CA LYS A 37 -8.62 -4.54 4.35
C LYS A 37 -8.40 -3.48 5.43
N ASN A 38 -8.92 -3.68 6.63
CA ASN A 38 -8.69 -2.77 7.76
C ASN A 38 -7.36 -3.00 8.46
N TYR A 39 -6.65 -4.10 8.17
CA TYR A 39 -5.28 -4.30 8.63
C TYR A 39 -4.34 -3.44 7.78
N ARG A 40 -3.86 -2.33 8.34
CA ARG A 40 -3.10 -1.32 7.59
C ARG A 40 -1.74 -1.13 8.23
N SER A 41 -0.68 -1.42 7.48
CA SER A 41 0.69 -1.03 7.81
C SER A 41 0.86 0.49 7.68
N ARG A 42 2.00 1.02 8.15
CA ARG A 42 2.36 2.42 7.91
C ARG A 42 2.38 2.74 6.41
N VAL A 43 2.04 3.97 6.06
CA VAL A 43 2.02 4.43 4.66
C VAL A 43 3.32 4.12 3.92
N SER A 44 3.21 3.46 2.77
CA SER A 44 4.33 3.17 1.86
C SER A 44 3.83 2.74 0.49
N ILE A 45 4.61 3.04 -0.56
CA ILE A 45 4.35 2.62 -1.93
C ILE A 45 5.62 2.03 -2.56
N LEU A 46 5.42 1.08 -3.48
CA LEU A 46 6.46 0.60 -4.39
C LEU A 46 6.12 1.06 -5.80
N VAL A 47 7.08 1.72 -6.46
CA VAL A 47 6.99 2.07 -7.88
C VAL A 47 7.89 1.13 -8.65
N ASN A 48 7.32 0.46 -9.65
CA ASN A 48 8.01 -0.48 -10.52
C ASN A 48 7.92 0.03 -11.95
N PHE A 49 9.07 0.26 -12.58
CA PHE A 49 9.20 0.70 -13.96
C PHE A 49 9.63 -0.50 -14.81
N ASN A 50 8.79 -0.89 -15.77
CA ASN A 50 9.11 -1.96 -16.71
C ASN A 50 9.26 -1.38 -18.11
N ASN A 51 10.41 -1.62 -18.73
CA ASN A 51 10.59 -1.32 -20.15
C ASN A 51 9.98 -2.48 -20.94
N VAL A 52 9.00 -2.17 -21.79
CA VAL A 52 8.49 -3.12 -22.76
C VAL A 52 9.36 -2.94 -24.00
N ASN A 53 10.25 -3.90 -24.25
CA ASN A 53 11.04 -3.97 -25.48
C ASN A 53 10.13 -4.25 -26.69
#